data_AF-A0A955XBB4-F1
#
_entry.id   AF-A0A955XBB4-F1
#
_cell.length_a   1.000
_cell.length_b   1.000
_cell.length_c   1.000
_cell.angle_alpha   90.00
_cell.angle_beta   90.00
_cell.angle_gamma   90.00
#
_symmetry.space_group_name_H-M   'P 1'
#
loop_
_entity.id
_entity.type
_entity.pdbx_description
1 polymer ?
#
loop_
_entity_poly.entity_id
_entity_poly.type
_entity_poly.pdbx_seq_one_letter_code
_entity_poly.pdbx_strand_id
1 'polypeptide(L)'
;MSEGAYRVVEDDAPKYLPSEKQQRLLTEPLYSSWRGPRPFLAAANVGIFPSVHTPPIVPDMFLSMGVEAPQDWWAKRHRTYFAWEFGKAPEVVMEIVSNREGDELTRKLDAYGRMGVAYYVVYDPQRLLQTEPVALYVRQGAAWNQAEDLRLEGVGLSLTLWRGTFEDREDEWLRWCDAAGELIPTGAERAEAERQRAEAERQRADEAERQVAALRARLRALGVEE
;
A
#
# COMPACT_ATOMS: atom_id res chain seq x y z
N MET A 1 -5.42 -31.27 -22.40
CA MET A 1 -6.18 -30.21 -21.71
C MET A 1 -5.86 -28.92 -22.45
N SER A 2 -6.83 -28.29 -23.11
CA SER A 2 -6.56 -27.17 -24.01
C SER A 2 -6.14 -25.93 -23.21
N GLU A 3 -4.99 -25.34 -23.56
CA GLU A 3 -4.64 -23.97 -23.18
C GLU A 3 -5.74 -23.02 -23.67
N GLY A 4 -6.67 -22.68 -22.78
CA GLY A 4 -7.53 -21.53 -23.00
C GLY A 4 -6.63 -20.29 -22.97
N ALA A 5 -6.44 -19.65 -24.13
CA ALA A 5 -5.65 -18.43 -24.24
C ALA A 5 -6.39 -17.28 -23.54
N TYR A 6 -6.14 -17.09 -22.24
CA TYR A 6 -6.54 -15.87 -21.55
C TYR A 6 -5.71 -14.70 -22.10
N ARG A 7 -6.40 -13.70 -22.65
CA ARG A 7 -5.75 -12.48 -23.13
C ARG A 7 -5.56 -11.55 -21.93
N VAL A 8 -4.31 -11.23 -21.62
CA VAL A 8 -4.00 -10.14 -20.69
C VAL A 8 -4.62 -8.87 -21.29
N VAL A 9 -5.52 -8.24 -20.54
CA VAL A 9 -6.17 -6.99 -20.94
C VAL A 9 -5.24 -5.85 -20.56
N GLU A 10 -4.89 -5.03 -21.54
CA GLU A 10 -4.27 -3.73 -21.30
C GLU A 10 -5.42 -2.75 -21.00
N ASP A 11 -5.35 -2.06 -19.87
CA ASP A 11 -6.31 -1.03 -19.50
C ASP A 11 -6.07 0.19 -20.40
N ASP A 12 -6.86 0.32 -21.46
CA ASP A 12 -6.72 1.37 -22.48
C ASP A 12 -7.24 2.75 -22.02
N ALA A 13 -7.75 2.87 -20.79
CA ALA A 13 -8.25 4.15 -20.27
C ALA A 13 -7.09 5.03 -19.76
N PRO A 14 -7.01 6.31 -20.18
CA PRO A 14 -5.98 7.22 -19.67
C PRO A 14 -6.16 7.43 -18.17
N LYS A 15 -5.15 7.04 -17.39
CA LYS A 15 -5.10 7.31 -15.95
C LYS A 15 -4.65 8.75 -15.70
N TYR A 16 -5.27 9.42 -14.73
CA TYR A 16 -4.92 10.78 -14.35
C TYR A 16 -3.73 10.81 -13.38
N LEU A 17 -2.89 11.85 -13.46
CA LEU A 17 -1.66 11.98 -12.65
C LEU A 17 -1.87 11.82 -11.13
N PRO A 18 -2.95 12.35 -10.50
CA PRO A 18 -3.18 12.14 -9.08
C PRO A 18 -3.47 10.68 -8.72
N SER A 19 -4.27 9.99 -9.55
CA SER A 19 -4.59 8.57 -9.34
C SER A 19 -3.33 7.71 -9.43
N GLU A 20 -2.48 7.95 -10.44
CA GLU A 20 -1.20 7.24 -10.60
C GLU A 20 -0.28 7.40 -9.38
N LYS A 21 -0.15 8.62 -8.84
CA LYS A 21 0.60 8.87 -7.60
C LYS A 21 -0.02 8.17 -6.40
N GLN A 22 -1.34 8.25 -6.25
CA GLN A 22 -2.06 7.61 -5.15
C GLN A 22 -1.91 6.08 -5.18
N GLN A 23 -1.92 5.46 -6.35
CA GLN A 23 -1.68 4.01 -6.51
C GLN A 23 -0.25 3.63 -6.09
N ARG A 24 0.75 4.44 -6.45
CA ARG A 24 2.13 4.23 -6.00
C ARG A 24 2.24 4.35 -4.48
N LEU A 25 1.59 5.36 -3.90
CA LEU A 25 1.55 5.58 -2.46
C LEU A 25 0.79 4.47 -1.69
N LEU A 26 -0.11 3.73 -2.36
CA LEU A 26 -0.80 2.58 -1.76
C LEU A 26 0.00 1.27 -1.88
N THR A 27 1.02 1.20 -2.74
CA THR A 27 1.78 -0.03 -2.98
C THR A 27 3.20 0.03 -2.42
N GLU A 28 3.94 1.11 -2.67
CA GLU A 28 5.34 1.25 -2.27
C GLU A 28 5.56 1.13 -0.75
N PRO A 29 4.78 1.81 0.13
CA PRO A 29 5.03 1.76 1.57
C PRO A 29 4.85 0.35 2.17
N LEU A 30 3.96 -0.46 1.59
CA LEU A 30 3.77 -1.84 2.01
C LEU A 30 5.05 -2.65 1.77
N TYR A 31 5.69 -2.51 0.61
CA TYR A 31 6.92 -3.25 0.31
C TYR A 31 8.15 -2.71 1.03
N SER A 32 8.24 -1.40 1.24
CA SER A 32 9.45 -0.82 1.79
C SER A 32 9.45 -0.81 3.31
N SER A 33 8.30 -0.58 3.95
CA SER A 33 8.23 -0.29 5.39
C SER A 33 7.31 -1.22 6.18
N TRP A 34 6.35 -1.91 5.54
CA TRP A 34 5.46 -2.81 6.26
C TRP A 34 6.03 -4.22 6.38
N ARG A 35 6.30 -4.64 7.63
CA ARG A 35 6.71 -6.01 7.95
C ARG A 35 5.50 -6.83 8.39
N GLY A 36 4.60 -7.10 7.46
CA GLY A 36 3.41 -7.92 7.70
C GLY A 36 3.76 -9.31 8.25
N PRO A 37 2.83 -9.98 8.97
CA PRO A 37 3.09 -11.26 9.63
C PRO A 37 3.23 -12.45 8.67
N ARG A 38 2.92 -12.24 7.39
CA ARG A 38 2.88 -13.25 6.32
C ARG A 38 3.34 -12.61 5.00
N PRO A 39 3.84 -13.41 4.04
CA PRO A 39 4.08 -12.94 2.67
C PRO A 39 2.82 -12.27 2.11
N PHE A 40 2.99 -11.29 1.23
CA PHE A 40 1.85 -10.64 0.58
C PHE A 40 2.23 -10.20 -0.83
N LEU A 41 1.20 -9.91 -1.63
CA LEU A 41 1.31 -9.29 -2.93
C LEU A 41 0.38 -8.07 -2.97
N ALA A 42 0.98 -6.88 -3.05
CA ALA A 42 0.30 -5.64 -3.36
C ALA A 42 0.61 -5.22 -4.81
N ALA A 43 -0.39 -4.81 -5.57
CA ALA A 43 -0.16 -4.35 -6.93
C ALA A 43 -1.16 -3.26 -7.31
N ALA A 44 -0.76 -2.41 -8.26
CA ALA A 44 -1.59 -1.38 -8.85
C ALA A 44 -1.77 -1.66 -10.34
N ASN A 45 -2.97 -1.38 -10.87
CA ASN A 45 -3.30 -1.56 -12.29
C ASN A 45 -3.01 -2.97 -12.85
N VAL A 46 -3.15 -4.01 -12.02
CA VAL A 46 -2.97 -5.39 -12.43
C VAL A 46 -4.32 -6.08 -12.40
N GLY A 47 -4.72 -6.67 -13.53
CA GLY A 47 -5.98 -7.40 -13.65
C GLY A 47 -6.10 -8.56 -12.66
N ILE A 48 -7.30 -8.74 -12.15
CA ILE A 48 -7.73 -9.89 -11.35
C ILE A 48 -8.66 -10.73 -12.23
N PHE A 49 -8.26 -11.95 -12.51
CA PHE A 49 -9.04 -12.95 -13.24
C PHE A 49 -9.71 -13.89 -12.24
N PRO A 50 -11.05 -13.84 -12.09
CA PRO A 50 -11.77 -14.70 -11.13
C PRO A 50 -11.78 -16.16 -11.56
N SER A 51 -11.92 -16.39 -12.87
CA SER A 51 -11.97 -17.71 -13.49
C SER A 51 -11.49 -17.63 -14.94
N VAL A 52 -11.25 -18.79 -15.56
CA VAL A 52 -10.79 -18.90 -16.95
C VAL A 52 -11.77 -18.28 -17.96
N HIS A 53 -13.06 -18.18 -17.62
CA HIS A 53 -14.12 -17.70 -18.51
C HIS A 53 -14.73 -16.37 -18.08
N THR A 54 -14.24 -15.79 -16.98
CA THR A 54 -14.71 -14.48 -16.50
C THR A 54 -13.73 -13.40 -16.94
N PRO A 55 -14.18 -12.31 -17.59
CA PRO A 55 -13.32 -11.19 -17.90
C PRO A 55 -12.62 -10.65 -16.64
N PRO A 56 -11.37 -10.17 -16.76
CA PRO A 56 -10.69 -9.60 -15.61
C PRO A 56 -11.32 -8.28 -15.20
N ILE A 57 -11.11 -7.93 -13.94
CA ILE A 57 -11.33 -6.56 -13.45
C ILE A 57 -9.98 -6.00 -13.02
N VAL A 58 -9.67 -4.79 -13.45
CA VAL A 58 -8.41 -4.10 -13.13
C VAL A 58 -8.73 -3.07 -12.04
N PRO A 59 -8.37 -3.34 -10.77
CA PRO A 59 -8.46 -2.32 -9.74
C PRO A 59 -7.32 -1.32 -9.85
N ASP A 60 -7.52 -0.14 -9.26
CA ASP A 60 -6.42 0.81 -9.07
C ASP A 60 -5.36 0.23 -8.11
N MET A 61 -5.79 -0.52 -7.10
CA MET A 61 -4.89 -1.26 -6.21
C MET A 61 -5.55 -2.50 -5.61
N PHE A 62 -4.78 -3.58 -5.40
CA PHE A 62 -5.18 -4.69 -4.54
C PHE A 62 -4.07 -5.13 -3.57
N LEU A 63 -4.48 -5.81 -2.49
CA LEU A 63 -3.60 -6.51 -1.55
C LEU A 63 -4.09 -7.94 -1.32
N SER A 64 -3.19 -8.91 -1.50
CA SER A 64 -3.42 -10.33 -1.21
C SER A 64 -2.41 -10.82 -0.16
N MET A 65 -2.90 -11.35 0.95
CA MET A 65 -2.13 -11.82 2.11
C MET A 65 -1.84 -13.33 2.06
N GLY A 66 -0.70 -13.76 2.55
CA GLY A 66 -0.30 -15.17 2.56
C GLY A 66 -0.07 -15.76 1.16
N VAL A 67 0.28 -14.93 0.18
CA VAL A 67 0.67 -15.36 -1.17
C VAL A 67 2.07 -14.87 -1.50
N GLU A 68 2.77 -15.62 -2.35
CA GLU A 68 4.09 -15.25 -2.86
C GLU A 68 3.99 -14.95 -4.35
N ALA A 69 4.71 -13.92 -4.81
CA ALA A 69 4.88 -13.68 -6.22
C ALA A 69 5.65 -14.87 -6.84
N PRO A 70 5.19 -15.43 -7.98
CA PRO A 70 5.90 -16.53 -8.62
C PRO A 70 7.32 -16.13 -9.04
N GLN A 71 8.31 -17.01 -8.85
CA GLN A 71 9.70 -16.73 -9.24
C GLN A 71 9.85 -16.47 -10.76
N ASP A 72 9.09 -17.17 -11.60
CA ASP A 72 9.04 -16.96 -13.05
C ASP A 72 7.90 -16.03 -13.47
N TRP A 73 7.90 -14.82 -12.91
CA TRP A 73 6.95 -13.73 -13.16
C TRP A 73 6.74 -13.33 -14.64
N TRP A 74 7.65 -13.67 -15.56
CA TRP A 74 7.50 -13.41 -16.99
C TRP A 74 6.66 -14.48 -17.72
N ALA A 75 6.43 -15.64 -17.12
CA ALA A 75 5.54 -16.66 -17.66
C ALA A 75 4.10 -16.12 -17.76
N LYS A 76 3.40 -16.43 -18.86
CA LYS A 76 2.03 -15.90 -19.12
C LYS A 76 1.07 -16.10 -17.95
N ARG A 77 1.16 -17.24 -17.25
CA ARG A 77 0.36 -17.57 -16.06
C ARG A 77 0.70 -16.78 -14.79
N HIS A 78 1.72 -15.93 -14.79
CA HIS A 78 2.15 -15.14 -13.63
C HIS A 78 2.13 -13.62 -13.88
N ARG A 79 1.80 -13.18 -15.10
CA ARG A 79 1.81 -11.74 -15.49
C ARG A 79 0.65 -10.93 -14.90
N THR A 80 -0.32 -11.58 -14.30
CA THR A 80 -1.56 -10.99 -13.78
C THR A 80 -2.07 -11.86 -12.64
N TYR A 81 -3.08 -11.40 -11.91
CA TYR A 81 -3.60 -12.12 -10.77
C TYR A 81 -4.66 -13.13 -11.20
N PHE A 82 -4.26 -14.36 -11.46
CA PHE A 82 -5.19 -15.47 -11.69
C PHE A 82 -5.61 -16.10 -10.36
N ALA A 83 -6.86 -15.91 -9.96
CA ALA A 83 -7.34 -16.37 -8.64
C ALA A 83 -7.14 -17.89 -8.43
N TRP A 84 -7.13 -18.69 -9.49
CA TRP A 84 -6.86 -20.14 -9.40
C TRP A 84 -5.37 -20.50 -9.28
N GLU A 85 -4.45 -19.66 -9.77
CA GLU A 85 -3.01 -19.86 -9.58
C GLU A 85 -2.60 -19.45 -8.15
N PHE A 86 -3.19 -18.36 -7.63
CA PHE A 86 -2.97 -17.89 -6.26
C PHE A 86 -3.88 -18.59 -5.22
N GLY A 87 -4.83 -19.41 -5.66
CA GLY A 87 -5.76 -20.18 -4.82
C GLY A 87 -6.88 -19.38 -4.14
N LYS A 88 -6.96 -18.07 -4.36
CA LYS A 88 -7.96 -17.16 -3.78
C LYS A 88 -8.00 -15.79 -4.46
N ALA A 89 -9.07 -15.03 -4.23
CA ALA A 89 -9.12 -13.60 -4.54
C ALA A 89 -8.25 -12.78 -3.56
N PRO A 90 -7.83 -11.56 -3.92
CA PRO A 90 -7.19 -10.63 -2.99
C PRO A 90 -8.14 -10.27 -1.83
N GLU A 91 -7.59 -10.05 -0.64
CA GLU A 91 -8.37 -9.59 0.52
C GLU A 91 -8.89 -8.17 0.32
N VAL A 92 -8.05 -7.27 -0.21
CA VAL A 92 -8.39 -5.86 -0.35
C VAL A 92 -8.33 -5.45 -1.81
N VAL A 93 -9.33 -4.71 -2.23
CA VAL A 93 -9.34 -3.99 -3.51
C VAL A 93 -9.70 -2.53 -3.26
N MET A 94 -9.03 -1.62 -3.97
CA MET A 94 -9.29 -0.19 -3.92
C MET A 94 -9.53 0.40 -5.31
N GLU A 95 -10.46 1.34 -5.37
CA GLU A 95 -10.77 2.14 -6.56
C GLU A 95 -10.68 3.62 -6.20
N ILE A 96 -10.10 4.41 -7.10
CA ILE A 96 -9.92 5.85 -6.98
C ILE A 96 -10.87 6.51 -7.96
N VAL A 97 -11.87 7.20 -7.44
CA VAL A 97 -12.89 7.88 -8.24
C VAL A 97 -12.27 9.07 -8.96
N SER A 98 -12.36 9.06 -10.29
CA SER A 98 -11.85 10.14 -11.15
C SER A 98 -12.95 10.91 -11.89
N ASN A 99 -14.18 10.40 -11.96
CA ASN A 99 -15.30 11.05 -12.65
C ASN A 99 -16.66 10.69 -12.00
N ARG A 100 -17.75 11.27 -12.52
CA ARG A 100 -19.13 11.06 -12.04
C ARG A 100 -19.87 9.90 -12.72
N GLU A 101 -19.28 9.31 -13.76
CA GLU A 101 -19.89 8.23 -14.57
C GLU A 101 -19.42 6.85 -14.09
N GLY A 102 -18.84 6.79 -12.90
CA GLY A 102 -18.21 5.61 -12.35
C GLY A 102 -19.15 4.50 -11.90
N ASP A 103 -18.73 3.26 -12.11
CA ASP A 103 -19.42 2.02 -11.72
C ASP A 103 -18.94 1.49 -10.35
N GLU A 104 -18.10 2.24 -9.65
CA GLU A 104 -17.39 1.83 -8.42
C GLU A 104 -18.37 1.45 -7.30
N LEU A 105 -19.50 2.15 -7.18
CA LEU A 105 -20.49 1.92 -6.12
C LEU A 105 -21.61 0.95 -6.51
N THR A 106 -21.58 0.39 -7.73
CA THR A 106 -22.62 -0.52 -8.22
C THR A 106 -22.01 -1.79 -8.80
N ARG A 107 -21.68 -1.80 -10.09
CA ARG A 107 -21.25 -3.00 -10.83
C ARG A 107 -19.94 -3.58 -10.29
N LYS A 108 -18.96 -2.73 -9.96
CA LYS A 108 -17.66 -3.18 -9.43
C LYS A 108 -17.81 -3.78 -8.03
N LEU A 109 -18.56 -3.13 -7.15
CA LEU A 109 -18.86 -3.61 -5.79
C LEU A 109 -19.50 -5.02 -5.81
N ASP A 110 -20.50 -5.23 -6.66
CA ASP A 110 -21.13 -6.54 -6.86
C ASP A 110 -20.14 -7.58 -7.43
N ALA A 111 -19.32 -7.18 -8.41
CA ALA A 111 -18.38 -8.08 -9.04
C ALA A 111 -17.30 -8.55 -8.06
N TYR A 112 -16.68 -7.65 -7.29
CA TYR A 112 -15.72 -8.01 -6.25
C TYR A 112 -16.36 -8.86 -5.14
N GLY A 113 -17.62 -8.59 -4.79
CA GLY A 113 -18.39 -9.41 -3.84
C GLY A 113 -18.55 -10.86 -4.30
N ARG A 114 -18.82 -11.07 -5.60
CA ARG A 114 -18.90 -12.41 -6.21
C ARG A 114 -17.54 -13.11 -6.31
N MET A 115 -16.44 -12.36 -6.42
CA MET A 115 -15.07 -12.92 -6.39
C MET A 115 -14.65 -13.38 -4.99
N GLY A 116 -15.31 -12.89 -3.95
CA GLY A 116 -14.95 -13.20 -2.56
C GLY A 116 -13.90 -12.25 -1.97
N VAL A 117 -13.71 -11.06 -2.56
CA VAL A 117 -12.90 -9.99 -1.95
C VAL A 117 -13.48 -9.64 -0.57
N ALA A 118 -12.63 -9.49 0.44
CA ALA A 118 -13.08 -9.26 1.82
C ALA A 118 -13.34 -7.78 2.11
N TYR A 119 -12.51 -6.91 1.56
CA TYR A 119 -12.52 -5.46 1.77
C TYR A 119 -12.51 -4.73 0.44
N TYR A 120 -13.48 -3.85 0.25
CA TYR A 120 -13.56 -2.98 -0.91
C TYR A 120 -13.51 -1.53 -0.48
N VAL A 121 -12.55 -0.77 -1.00
CA VAL A 121 -12.34 0.64 -0.65
C VAL A 121 -12.62 1.50 -1.86
N VAL A 122 -13.41 2.54 -1.65
CA VAL A 122 -13.63 3.60 -2.64
C VAL A 122 -13.05 4.89 -2.09
N TYR A 123 -12.05 5.42 -2.79
CA TYR A 123 -11.46 6.72 -2.50
C TYR A 123 -11.94 7.76 -3.50
N ASP A 124 -12.69 8.73 -3.02
CA ASP A 124 -13.30 9.79 -3.81
C ASP A 124 -12.83 11.17 -3.30
N PRO A 125 -11.58 11.57 -3.63
CA PRO A 125 -11.00 12.82 -3.12
C PRO A 125 -11.79 14.06 -3.55
N GLN A 126 -12.53 13.97 -4.66
CA GLN A 126 -13.32 15.07 -5.21
C GLN A 126 -14.81 14.98 -4.85
N ARG A 127 -15.24 13.98 -4.08
CA ARG A 127 -16.64 13.75 -3.67
C ARG A 127 -17.60 13.74 -4.87
N LEU A 128 -17.21 13.05 -5.94
CA LEU A 128 -17.96 12.96 -7.18
C LEU A 128 -19.12 11.96 -7.10
N LEU A 129 -18.94 10.86 -6.35
CA LEU A 129 -19.89 9.76 -6.20
C LEU A 129 -20.41 9.62 -4.76
N GLN A 130 -19.64 10.07 -3.76
CA GLN A 130 -19.99 9.95 -2.34
C GLN A 130 -19.63 11.20 -1.51
N THR A 131 -20.30 11.39 -0.38
CA THR A 131 -20.07 12.54 0.51
C THR A 131 -18.77 12.42 1.30
N GLU A 132 -18.52 11.24 1.86
CA GLU A 132 -17.27 10.96 2.56
C GLU A 132 -16.16 10.68 1.54
N PRO A 133 -14.96 11.25 1.70
CA PRO A 133 -13.86 11.06 0.76
C PRO A 133 -13.37 9.61 0.67
N VAL A 134 -13.61 8.78 1.69
CA VAL A 134 -13.25 7.36 1.68
C VAL A 134 -14.41 6.55 2.24
N ALA A 135 -14.76 5.45 1.57
CA ALA A 135 -15.68 4.46 2.08
C ALA A 135 -15.02 3.08 2.07
N LEU A 136 -15.09 2.39 3.21
CA LEU A 136 -14.70 0.98 3.34
C LEU A 136 -15.96 0.12 3.38
N TYR A 137 -16.05 -0.86 2.51
CA TYR A 137 -17.06 -1.90 2.51
C TYR A 137 -16.43 -3.22 2.94
N VAL A 138 -17.05 -3.89 3.90
CA VAL A 138 -16.62 -5.18 4.45
C VAL A 138 -17.63 -6.24 4.06
N ARG A 139 -17.15 -7.34 3.48
CA ARG A 139 -17.99 -8.44 3.03
C ARG A 139 -18.43 -9.29 4.23
N GLN A 140 -19.73 -9.48 4.38
CA GLN A 140 -20.34 -10.37 5.36
C GLN A 140 -21.24 -11.38 4.64
N GLY A 141 -20.70 -12.59 4.44
CA GLY A 141 -21.37 -13.60 3.61
C GLY A 141 -21.51 -13.15 2.16
N ALA A 142 -22.74 -12.96 1.69
CA ALA A 142 -23.04 -12.47 0.34
C ALA A 142 -23.29 -10.95 0.27
N ALA A 143 -23.35 -10.26 1.41
CA ALA A 143 -23.67 -8.84 1.49
C ALA A 143 -22.42 -8.00 1.76
N TRP A 144 -22.50 -6.71 1.43
CA TRP A 144 -21.54 -5.68 1.79
C TRP A 144 -22.13 -4.77 2.86
N ASN A 145 -21.34 -4.49 3.88
CA ASN A 145 -21.66 -3.46 4.86
C ASN A 145 -20.61 -2.38 4.81
N GLN A 146 -21.03 -1.11 4.74
CA GLN A 146 -20.12 0.01 4.91
C GLN A 146 -19.65 0.04 6.38
N ALA A 147 -18.34 0.07 6.60
CA ALA A 147 -17.75 0.16 7.91
C ALA A 147 -17.85 1.59 8.47
N GLU A 148 -17.94 1.70 9.80
CA GLU A 148 -17.95 2.99 10.51
C GLU A 148 -16.55 3.61 10.60
N ASP A 149 -15.52 2.78 10.52
CA ASP A 149 -14.12 3.20 10.48
C ASP A 149 -13.39 2.55 9.29
N LEU A 150 -12.11 2.90 9.15
CA LEU A 150 -11.26 2.41 8.07
C LEU A 150 -10.33 1.29 8.53
N ARG A 151 -10.74 0.45 9.48
CA ARG A 151 -9.96 -0.71 9.93
C ARG A 151 -10.24 -1.94 9.09
N LEU A 152 -9.18 -2.57 8.60
CA LEU A 152 -9.22 -3.82 7.85
C LEU A 152 -8.65 -4.93 8.75
N GLU A 153 -9.39 -5.27 9.82
CA GLU A 153 -8.90 -6.15 10.89
C GLU A 153 -8.33 -7.49 10.40
N GLY A 154 -8.95 -8.09 9.38
CA GLY A 154 -8.53 -9.37 8.81
C GLY A 154 -7.15 -9.36 8.14
N VAL A 155 -6.63 -8.18 7.79
CA VAL A 155 -5.27 -8.00 7.24
C VAL A 155 -4.32 -7.26 8.19
N GLY A 156 -4.80 -6.80 9.35
CA GLY A 156 -3.98 -6.10 10.35
C GLY A 156 -3.50 -4.72 9.89
N LEU A 157 -4.32 -4.02 9.10
CA LEU A 157 -4.05 -2.69 8.58
C LEU A 157 -5.27 -1.78 8.79
N SER A 158 -5.05 -0.48 8.74
CA SER A 158 -6.12 0.50 8.56
C SER A 158 -5.73 1.55 7.52
N LEU A 159 -6.68 2.40 7.15
CA LEU A 159 -6.42 3.54 6.28
C LEU A 159 -6.67 4.85 7.03
N THR A 160 -5.98 5.89 6.58
CA THR A 160 -6.22 7.27 7.02
C THR A 160 -6.08 8.22 5.84
N LEU A 161 -6.80 9.33 5.90
CA LEU A 161 -6.45 10.50 5.12
C LEU A 161 -5.32 11.23 5.82
N TRP A 162 -4.31 11.60 5.06
CA TRP A 162 -3.13 12.28 5.54
C TRP A 162 -2.82 13.45 4.62
N ARG A 163 -2.73 14.65 5.19
CA ARG A 163 -2.34 15.85 4.44
C ARG A 163 -0.84 16.04 4.51
N GLY A 164 -0.19 16.12 3.35
CA GLY A 164 1.23 16.40 3.25
C GLY A 164 1.78 16.16 1.86
N THR A 165 3.11 16.15 1.78
CA THR A 165 3.82 16.09 0.50
C THR A 165 4.19 14.66 0.13
N PHE A 166 3.75 14.22 -1.05
CA PHE A 166 4.23 13.01 -1.70
C PHE A 166 4.72 13.36 -3.11
N GLU A 167 5.98 13.05 -3.42
CA GLU A 167 6.62 13.36 -4.71
C GLU A 167 6.40 14.81 -5.18
N ASP A 168 6.81 15.75 -4.33
CA ASP A 168 6.73 17.20 -4.56
C ASP A 168 5.31 17.75 -4.75
N ARG A 169 4.29 17.00 -4.32
CA ARG A 169 2.88 17.41 -4.35
C ARG A 169 2.29 17.37 -2.96
N GLU A 170 1.96 18.55 -2.45
CA GLU A 170 1.17 18.72 -1.24
C GLU A 170 -0.30 18.50 -1.58
N ASP A 171 -0.90 17.49 -0.96
CA ASP A 171 -2.31 17.16 -1.12
C ASP A 171 -2.82 16.39 0.11
N GLU A 172 -4.10 16.04 0.10
CA GLU A 172 -4.66 15.02 1.00
C GLU A 172 -4.58 13.65 0.32
N TRP A 173 -3.85 12.72 0.93
CA TRP A 173 -3.57 11.40 0.38
C TRP A 173 -4.19 10.31 1.25
N LEU A 174 -4.67 9.23 0.62
CA LEU A 174 -5.04 8.02 1.34
C LEU A 174 -3.78 7.20 1.65
N ARG A 175 -3.57 6.84 2.91
CA ARG A 175 -2.38 6.10 3.36
C ARG A 175 -2.71 4.94 4.28
N TRP A 176 -1.84 3.94 4.24
CA TRP A 176 -1.87 2.81 5.15
C TRP A 176 -1.35 3.18 6.55
N CYS A 177 -2.04 2.65 7.56
CA CYS A 177 -1.53 2.52 8.91
C CYS A 177 -1.42 1.05 9.29
N ASP A 178 -0.52 0.74 10.21
CA ASP A 178 -0.38 -0.60 10.76
C ASP A 178 -1.48 -0.94 11.77
N ALA A 179 -1.38 -2.12 12.41
CA ALA A 179 -2.34 -2.57 13.41
C ALA A 179 -2.43 -1.67 14.65
N ALA A 180 -1.38 -0.90 14.96
CA ALA A 180 -1.37 0.08 16.05
C ALA A 180 -2.00 1.42 15.63
N GLY A 181 -2.30 1.60 14.35
CA GLY A 181 -2.79 2.86 13.77
C GLY A 181 -1.67 3.84 13.43
N GLU A 182 -0.41 3.39 13.44
CA GLU A 182 0.73 4.22 13.06
C GLU A 182 0.89 4.25 11.54
N LEU A 183 1.15 5.43 10.99
CA LEU A 183 1.32 5.63 9.56
C LEU A 183 2.51 4.81 9.04
N ILE A 184 2.29 4.00 8.01
CA ILE A 184 3.36 3.23 7.38
C ILE A 184 4.17 4.19 6.49
N PRO A 185 5.45 4.44 6.78
CA PRO A 185 6.24 5.41 6.03
C PRO A 185 6.54 4.90 4.62
N THR A 186 6.67 5.81 3.67
CA THR A 186 7.26 5.50 2.36
C THR A 186 8.74 5.13 2.53
N GLY A 187 9.33 4.54 1.50
CA GLY A 187 10.77 4.25 1.49
C GLY A 187 11.62 5.51 1.62
N ALA A 188 11.17 6.61 1.01
CA ALA A 188 11.83 7.91 1.10
C ALA A 188 11.77 8.48 2.52
N GLU A 189 10.60 8.44 3.17
CA GLU A 189 10.42 8.89 4.56
C GLU A 189 11.26 8.06 5.53
N ARG A 190 11.31 6.73 5.33
CA ARG A 190 12.16 5.86 6.17
C ARG A 190 13.64 6.17 5.98
N ALA A 191 14.10 6.31 4.74
CA ALA A 191 15.49 6.64 4.45
C ALA A 191 15.90 8.01 5.00
N GLU A 192 15.00 8.99 4.95
CA GLU A 192 15.18 10.30 5.57
C GLU A 192 15.36 10.18 7.10
N ALA A 193 14.46 9.46 7.76
CA ALA A 193 14.51 9.25 9.20
C ALA A 193 15.79 8.52 9.63
N GLU A 194 16.22 7.51 8.89
CA GLU A 194 17.48 6.79 9.13
C GLU A 194 18.69 7.71 8.95
N ARG A 195 18.70 8.55 7.91
CA ARG A 195 19.78 9.52 7.67
C ARG A 195 19.91 10.53 8.81
N GLN A 196 18.78 11.09 9.27
CA GLN A 196 18.76 12.03 10.39
C GLN A 196 19.25 11.39 11.69
N ARG A 197 18.88 10.14 11.95
CA ARG A 197 19.37 9.39 13.11
C ARG A 197 20.88 9.17 13.06
N ALA A 198 21.40 8.74 11.91
CA ALA A 198 22.84 8.53 11.72
C ALA A 198 23.64 9.83 11.86
N GLU A 199 23.11 10.95 11.36
CA GLU A 199 23.76 12.25 11.51
C GLU A 199 23.75 12.75 12.96
N ALA A 200 22.64 12.59 13.67
CA ALA A 200 22.55 12.93 15.09
C ALA A 200 23.50 12.07 15.94
N GLU A 201 23.63 10.77 15.64
CA GLU A 201 24.57 9.89 16.33
C GLU A 201 26.03 10.28 16.06
N ARG A 202 26.38 10.60 14.81
CA ARG A 202 27.72 11.09 14.45
C ARG A 202 28.07 12.36 15.21
N GLN A 203 27.14 13.33 15.28
CA GLN A 203 27.36 14.58 16.01
C GLN A 203 27.59 14.34 17.51
N ARG A 204 26.85 13.40 18.13
CA ARG A 204 27.05 13.03 19.54
C ARG A 204 28.40 12.35 19.77
N ALA A 205 28.83 11.47 18.85
CA ALA A 205 30.13 10.81 18.93
C ALA A 205 31.28 11.84 18.83
N ASP A 206 31.22 12.75 17.85
CA ASP A 206 32.21 13.81 17.66
C ASP A 206 32.31 14.72 18.90
N GLU A 207 31.18 15.05 19.52
CA GLU A 207 31.17 15.85 20.75
C GLU A 207 31.78 15.09 21.94
N ALA A 208 31.41 13.82 22.12
CA ALA A 208 31.98 12.98 23.17
C ALA A 208 33.50 12.83 23.02
N GLU A 209 34.00 12.61 21.79
CA GLU A 209 35.43 12.52 21.50
C GLU A 209 36.16 13.82 21.85
N ARG A 210 35.59 14.97 21.49
CA ARG A 210 36.15 16.29 21.86
C ARG A 210 36.19 16.49 23.37
N GLN A 211 35.14 16.10 24.08
CA GLN A 211 35.10 16.20 25.55
C GLN A 211 36.14 15.28 26.20
N VAL A 212 36.26 14.03 25.74
CA VAL A 212 37.30 13.08 26.23
C VAL A 212 38.70 13.62 25.95
N ALA A 213 38.95 14.16 24.75
CA ALA A 213 40.24 14.76 24.41
C ALA A 213 40.57 15.97 25.30
N ALA A 214 39.58 16.84 25.56
CA ALA A 214 39.74 17.99 26.45
C ALA A 214 40.01 17.58 27.91
N LEU A 215 39.27 16.58 28.42
CA LEU A 215 39.49 16.05 29.77
C LEU A 215 40.88 15.41 29.89
N ARG A 216 41.30 14.61 28.91
CA ARG A 216 42.67 14.04 28.86
C ARG A 216 43.75 15.11 28.83
N ALA A 217 43.56 16.17 28.04
CA ALA A 217 44.48 17.30 28.01
C ALA A 217 44.57 18.00 29.38
N ARG A 218 43.42 18.19 30.05
CA ARG A 218 43.36 18.82 31.39
C ARG A 218 43.99 17.95 32.48
N LEU A 219 43.79 16.63 32.45
CA LEU A 219 44.44 15.69 33.38
C LEU A 219 45.96 15.71 33.24
N ARG A 220 46.48 15.69 32.01
CA ARG A 220 47.92 15.84 31.74
C ARG A 220 48.48 17.16 32.26
N ALA A 221 47.77 18.27 32.07
CA ALA A 221 48.18 19.58 32.58
C ALA A 221 48.21 19.64 34.13
N LEU A 222 47.43 18.80 34.81
CA LEU A 222 47.40 18.71 36.28
C LEU A 222 48.45 17.71 36.83
N GLY A 223 49.26 17.08 35.98
CA GLY A 223 50.28 16.12 36.40
C GLY A 223 49.71 14.80 36.93
N VAL A 224 48.45 14.51 36.62
CA VAL A 224 47.80 13.24 36.94
C VAL A 224 48.04 12.31 35.75
N GLU A 225 49.21 11.68 35.73
CA GLU A 225 49.51 10.57 34.81
C GLU A 225 49.72 9.29 35.62
N GLU A 226 48.87 8.29 35.39
CA GLU A 226 49.21 6.86 35.51
C GLU A 226 49.51 6.32 34.12
#